data_AF-A0A238U4H6-F1
#
_entry.id   AF-A0A238U4H6-F1
#
_cell.length_a   1.000
_cell.length_b   1.000
_cell.length_c   1.000
_cell.angle_alpha   90.00
_cell.angle_beta   90.00
_cell.angle_gamma   90.00
#
_symmetry.space_group_name_H-M   'P 1'
#
loop_
_entity.id
_entity.type
_entity.pdbx_description
1 polymer ?
#
loop_
_entity_poly.entity_id
_entity_poly.type
_entity_poly.pdbx_seq_one_letter_code
_entity_poly.pdbx_strand_id
1 'polypeptide(L)'
;MSSVNNALTLKQILLGISDSLNEAQNHLRNVKPYDEFGRPNTLYTLPYLDFNLQVEAEFEKETSTETQQSDALSPVSYPYESYPKKGYARAIAFKPVVNTTTDTKETNKVTSTISGRFVAVVPNEGLPQLIINAIPKKTGTHVYTINVEVINAAGEQISDALVEFNYNKQKTDLLNSNATLNHTTSFLNASEIRTDVNGKAAVQVKVDAVDFANGHILILEVNVGNVITKISIQK
;
A
#
# COMPACT_ATOMS: atom_id res chain seq x y z
N MET A 1 -9.99 -17.89 -15.19
CA MET A 1 -8.83 -17.35 -14.44
C MET A 1 -8.09 -16.19 -15.14
N SER A 2 -8.44 -15.75 -16.36
CA SER A 2 -7.69 -14.67 -17.06
C SER A 2 -8.03 -13.23 -16.63
N SER A 3 -9.26 -12.96 -16.17
CA SER A 3 -9.69 -11.59 -15.82
C SER A 3 -8.97 -11.00 -14.59
N VAL A 4 -8.59 -11.84 -13.61
CA VAL A 4 -7.90 -11.39 -12.39
C VAL A 4 -6.47 -10.93 -12.71
N ASN A 5 -5.79 -11.59 -13.64
CA ASN A 5 -4.42 -11.24 -14.04
C ASN A 5 -4.37 -9.88 -14.75
N ASN A 6 -5.36 -9.55 -15.58
CA ASN A 6 -5.42 -8.25 -16.27
C ASN A 6 -5.72 -7.07 -15.34
N ALA A 7 -6.52 -7.28 -14.28
CA ALA A 7 -6.76 -6.24 -13.28
C ALA A 7 -5.50 -5.93 -12.44
N LEU A 8 -4.70 -6.96 -12.15
CA LEU A 8 -3.42 -6.83 -11.45
C LEU A 8 -2.37 -6.10 -12.28
N THR A 9 -2.25 -6.38 -13.58
CA THR A 9 -1.27 -5.72 -14.46
C THR A 9 -1.63 -4.25 -14.69
N LEU A 10 -2.91 -3.93 -14.90
CA LEU A 10 -3.35 -2.55 -15.07
C LEU A 10 -3.12 -1.69 -13.82
N LYS A 11 -3.43 -2.23 -12.64
CA LYS A 11 -3.17 -1.55 -11.36
C LYS A 11 -1.68 -1.22 -11.21
N GLN A 12 -0.81 -2.16 -11.57
CA GLN A 12 0.64 -1.97 -11.52
C GLN A 12 1.11 -0.89 -12.51
N ILE A 13 0.55 -0.85 -13.72
CA ILE A 13 0.85 0.21 -14.71
C ILE A 13 0.44 1.58 -14.18
N LEU A 14 -0.77 1.72 -13.63
CA LEU A 14 -1.24 3.00 -13.07
C LEU A 14 -0.40 3.46 -11.86
N LEU A 15 -0.01 2.54 -10.98
CA LEU A 15 0.90 2.83 -9.87
C LEU A 15 2.27 3.29 -10.39
N GLY A 16 2.85 2.57 -11.35
CA GLY A 16 4.14 2.94 -11.95
C GLY A 16 4.12 4.31 -12.61
N ILE A 17 3.03 4.67 -13.31
CA ILE A 17 2.86 6.01 -13.90
C ILE A 17 2.76 7.07 -12.80
N SER A 18 2.04 6.79 -11.70
CA SER A 18 1.89 7.71 -10.58
C SER A 18 3.22 8.01 -9.90
N ASP A 19 4.01 6.96 -9.64
CA ASP A 19 5.33 7.07 -9.00
C ASP A 19 6.32 7.82 -9.91
N SER A 20 6.36 7.46 -11.20
CA SER A 20 7.16 8.14 -12.22
C SER A 20 6.84 9.64 -12.32
N LEU A 21 5.55 10.00 -12.30
CA LEU A 21 5.13 11.41 -12.33
C LEU A 21 5.56 12.17 -11.09
N ASN A 22 5.43 11.55 -9.92
CA ASN A 22 5.83 12.16 -8.66
C ASN A 22 7.35 12.39 -8.62
N GLU A 23 8.14 11.41 -9.08
CA GLU A 23 9.59 11.54 -9.21
C GLU A 23 10.00 12.66 -10.17
N ALA A 24 9.39 12.72 -11.36
CA ALA A 24 9.65 13.78 -12.33
C ALA A 24 9.30 15.17 -11.79
N GLN A 25 8.16 15.31 -11.10
CA GLN A 25 7.78 16.57 -10.44
C GLN A 25 8.76 16.95 -9.33
N ASN A 26 9.21 15.99 -8.53
CA ASN A 26 10.19 16.24 -7.49
C ASN A 26 11.53 16.70 -8.08
N HIS A 27 11.96 16.12 -9.21
CA HIS A 27 13.14 16.58 -9.93
C HIS A 27 13.01 18.03 -10.40
N LEU A 28 11.89 18.37 -11.06
CA LEU A 28 11.60 19.73 -11.52
C LEU A 28 11.53 20.75 -10.39
N ARG A 29 10.99 20.36 -9.22
CA ARG A 29 10.91 21.22 -8.03
C ARG A 29 12.29 21.49 -7.40
N ASN A 30 13.21 20.54 -7.51
CA ASN A 30 14.54 20.61 -6.91
C ASN A 30 15.59 21.25 -7.83
N VAL A 31 15.20 21.70 -9.04
CA VAL A 31 16.06 22.52 -9.91
C VAL A 31 16.33 23.85 -9.22
N LYS A 32 17.60 24.30 -9.23
CA LYS A 32 17.98 25.59 -8.64
C LYS A 32 17.17 26.73 -9.29
N PRO A 33 16.66 27.70 -8.52
CA PRO A 33 15.89 28.82 -9.07
C PRO A 33 16.65 29.68 -10.08
N TYR A 34 17.98 29.64 -10.05
CA TYR A 34 18.84 30.38 -10.96
C TYR A 34 19.86 29.44 -11.59
N ASP A 35 20.21 29.72 -12.85
CA ASP A 35 21.36 29.12 -13.50
C ASP A 35 22.69 29.76 -13.04
N GLU A 36 23.81 29.26 -13.55
CA GLU A 36 25.16 29.75 -13.23
C GLU A 36 25.41 31.22 -13.64
N PHE A 37 24.53 31.78 -14.47
CA PHE A 37 24.58 33.16 -14.94
C PHE A 37 23.55 34.05 -14.22
N GLY A 38 22.90 33.55 -13.17
CA GLY A 38 21.92 34.30 -12.37
C GLY A 38 20.58 34.53 -13.09
N ARG A 39 20.32 33.82 -14.19
CA ARG A 39 19.03 33.88 -14.89
C ARG A 39 18.04 32.96 -14.20
N PRO A 40 16.77 33.38 -14.03
CA PRO A 40 15.77 32.54 -13.39
C PRO A 40 15.47 31.31 -14.24
N ASN A 41 15.51 30.12 -13.63
CA ASN A 41 14.99 28.90 -14.23
C ASN A 41 13.46 28.89 -14.12
N THR A 42 12.80 28.35 -15.13
CA THR A 42 11.35 28.17 -15.12
C THR A 42 10.97 27.08 -14.13
N LEU A 43 10.38 27.46 -12.99
CA LEU A 43 9.78 26.49 -12.07
C LEU A 43 8.49 25.96 -12.70
N TYR A 44 8.47 24.66 -13.02
CA TYR A 44 7.31 24.00 -13.59
C TYR A 44 6.63 23.12 -12.52
N THR A 45 5.34 23.36 -12.30
CA THR A 45 4.48 22.50 -11.47
C THR A 45 3.33 22.01 -12.34
N LEU A 46 3.04 20.71 -12.28
CA LEU A 46 1.92 20.10 -13.00
C LEU A 46 0.70 20.09 -12.07
N PRO A 47 -0.29 20.99 -12.24
CA PRO A 47 -1.47 21.01 -11.37
C PRO A 47 -2.39 19.81 -11.61
N TYR A 48 -2.47 19.37 -12.87
CA TYR A 48 -3.23 18.19 -13.29
C TYR A 48 -2.60 17.54 -14.52
N LEU A 49 -2.74 16.23 -14.65
CA LEU A 49 -2.38 15.47 -15.85
C LEU A 49 -3.54 14.58 -16.27
N ASP A 50 -4.11 14.87 -17.43
CA ASP A 50 -5.11 14.02 -18.07
C ASP A 50 -4.41 12.91 -18.86
N PHE A 51 -4.88 11.67 -18.70
CA PHE A 51 -4.37 10.54 -19.46
C PHE A 51 -5.51 9.77 -20.14
N ASN A 52 -5.15 9.13 -21.25
CA ASN A 52 -5.99 8.16 -21.94
C ASN A 52 -5.08 6.98 -22.36
N LEU A 53 -5.36 5.80 -21.82
CA LEU A 53 -4.59 4.57 -22.04
C LEU A 53 -5.45 3.58 -22.83
N GLN A 54 -4.96 3.19 -24.01
CA GLN A 54 -5.52 2.10 -24.80
C GLN A 54 -4.66 0.85 -24.61
N VAL A 55 -5.25 -0.21 -24.04
CA VAL A 55 -4.59 -1.50 -23.83
C VAL A 55 -5.16 -2.51 -24.82
N GLU A 56 -4.30 -3.10 -25.63
CA GLU A 56 -4.65 -4.15 -26.59
C GLU A 56 -4.06 -5.47 -26.11
N ALA A 57 -4.91 -6.45 -25.80
CA ALA A 57 -4.49 -7.81 -25.46
C ALA A 57 -4.75 -8.73 -26.65
N GLU A 58 -3.71 -9.38 -27.15
CA GLU A 58 -3.77 -10.42 -28.17
C GLU A 58 -3.58 -11.79 -27.51
N PHE A 59 -4.55 -12.68 -27.70
CA PHE A 59 -4.48 -14.05 -27.20
C PHE A 59 -4.13 -15.00 -28.34
N GLU A 60 -2.93 -15.58 -28.31
CA GLU A 60 -2.57 -16.72 -29.15
C GLU A 60 -2.94 -18.01 -28.41
N LYS A 61 -3.86 -18.79 -28.99
CA LYS A 61 -4.19 -20.13 -28.49
C LYS A 61 -3.33 -21.16 -29.21
N GLU A 62 -2.22 -21.58 -28.61
CA GLU A 62 -1.51 -22.77 -29.06
C GLU A 62 -2.33 -24.02 -28.70
N THR A 63 -2.85 -24.72 -29.71
CA THR A 63 -3.48 -26.03 -29.50
C THR A 63 -2.39 -27.08 -29.58
N SER A 64 -1.86 -27.51 -28.43
CA SER A 64 -0.96 -28.66 -28.37
C SER A 64 -1.76 -29.92 -28.69
N THR A 65 -1.62 -30.46 -29.91
CA THR A 65 -2.13 -31.80 -30.24
C THR A 65 -1.22 -32.84 -29.62
N GLU A 66 -1.66 -33.47 -28.53
CA GLU A 66 -1.07 -34.71 -28.01
C GLU A 66 -1.27 -35.84 -29.02
N THR A 67 -0.18 -36.28 -29.65
CA THR A 67 -0.18 -37.45 -30.54
C THR A 67 -0.28 -38.72 -29.69
N GLN A 68 -1.47 -39.34 -29.67
CA GLN A 68 -1.64 -40.67 -29.08
C GLN A 68 -0.94 -41.71 -29.96
N GLN A 69 0.11 -42.31 -29.41
CA GLN A 69 0.90 -43.38 -30.02
C GLN A 69 0.09 -44.68 -29.95
N SER A 70 -0.47 -45.12 -31.08
CA SER A 70 -1.09 -46.44 -31.21
C SER A 70 -0.09 -47.41 -31.84
N ASP A 71 0.39 -48.38 -31.06
CA ASP A 71 1.24 -49.50 -31.51
C ASP A 71 0.56 -50.30 -32.64
N ALA A 72 1.13 -50.27 -33.83
CA ALA A 72 0.74 -51.09 -34.96
C ALA A 72 1.85 -52.10 -35.27
N LEU A 73 1.55 -53.38 -35.03
CA LEU A 73 2.41 -54.55 -35.29
C LEU A 73 2.80 -54.67 -36.78
N SER A 74 4.10 -54.88 -37.01
CA SER A 74 4.75 -55.11 -38.30
C SER A 74 4.19 -56.33 -39.06
N PRO A 75 3.93 -56.26 -40.38
CA PRO A 75 3.70 -57.45 -41.19
C PRO A 75 5.00 -57.97 -41.81
N VAL A 76 5.20 -59.28 -41.64
CA VAL A 76 6.29 -60.13 -42.13
C VAL A 76 6.18 -60.34 -43.65
N SER A 77 7.33 -60.35 -44.33
CA SER A 77 7.48 -60.55 -45.78
C SER A 77 7.82 -62.02 -46.11
N TYR A 78 7.07 -62.65 -47.01
CA TYR A 78 7.50 -63.83 -47.76
C TYR A 78 7.01 -63.78 -49.23
N PRO A 79 7.80 -64.29 -50.20
CA PRO A 79 7.59 -64.05 -51.64
C PRO A 79 6.86 -65.22 -52.34
N TYR A 80 6.26 -64.93 -53.50
CA TYR A 80 6.21 -65.75 -54.74
C TYR A 80 4.86 -65.72 -55.50
N GLU A 81 4.99 -65.44 -56.81
CA GLU A 81 4.15 -65.67 -58.01
C GLU A 81 2.60 -65.52 -58.07
N SER A 82 2.20 -64.56 -58.92
CA SER A 82 1.44 -64.67 -60.19
C SER A 82 0.26 -65.67 -60.37
N TYR A 83 -0.95 -65.08 -60.47
CA TYR A 83 -2.20 -65.45 -61.22
C TYR A 83 -3.02 -66.71 -60.84
N PRO A 84 -4.34 -66.80 -61.18
CA PRO A 84 -5.39 -65.79 -61.22
C PRO A 84 -6.73 -66.25 -60.55
N LYS A 85 -7.67 -65.29 -60.40
CA LYS A 85 -9.14 -65.46 -60.51
C LYS A 85 -9.84 -66.50 -59.61
N LYS A 86 -10.64 -66.01 -58.64
CA LYS A 86 -12.13 -66.02 -58.64
C LYS A 86 -12.66 -65.85 -57.21
N GLY A 87 -13.79 -65.16 -57.11
CA GLY A 87 -14.77 -65.43 -56.05
C GLY A 87 -14.61 -64.59 -54.79
N TYR A 88 -15.06 -63.34 -54.89
CA TYR A 88 -15.28 -62.38 -53.81
C TYR A 88 -15.65 -62.96 -52.44
N ALA A 89 -14.92 -62.55 -51.40
CA ALA A 89 -15.53 -62.15 -50.14
C ALA A 89 -15.29 -60.64 -50.00
N ARG A 90 -16.38 -59.87 -50.00
CA ARG A 90 -16.36 -58.41 -49.88
C ARG A 90 -15.88 -58.05 -48.47
N ALA A 91 -14.66 -57.56 -48.33
CA ALA A 91 -14.21 -56.89 -47.11
C ALA A 91 -14.50 -55.39 -47.24
N ILE A 92 -15.27 -54.83 -46.31
CA ILE A 92 -15.47 -53.38 -46.22
C ILE A 92 -14.19 -52.78 -45.64
N ALA A 93 -13.40 -52.11 -46.48
CA ALA A 93 -12.24 -51.36 -46.04
C ALA A 93 -12.67 -49.94 -45.66
N PHE A 94 -12.65 -49.62 -44.37
CA PHE A 94 -12.80 -48.24 -43.90
C PHE A 94 -11.50 -47.49 -44.18
N LYS A 95 -11.58 -46.45 -45.02
CA LYS A 95 -10.51 -45.44 -45.15
C LYS A 95 -10.93 -44.23 -44.33
N PRO A 96 -10.27 -43.92 -43.20
CA PRO A 96 -10.60 -42.71 -42.46
C PRO A 96 -10.28 -41.48 -43.34
N VAL A 97 -11.20 -40.52 -43.33
CA VAL A 97 -11.01 -39.22 -43.97
C VAL A 97 -9.91 -38.49 -43.21
N VAL A 98 -8.86 -38.06 -43.91
CA VAL A 98 -7.86 -37.16 -43.35
C VAL A 98 -8.56 -35.83 -43.16
N ASN A 99 -8.90 -35.49 -41.92
CA ASN A 99 -9.33 -34.14 -41.58
C ASN A 99 -8.12 -33.23 -41.80
N THR A 100 -8.08 -32.53 -42.93
CA THR A 100 -7.18 -31.40 -43.10
C THR A 100 -7.62 -30.30 -42.15
N THR A 101 -7.07 -30.30 -40.94
CA THR A 101 -7.18 -29.19 -40.00
C THR A 101 -6.46 -28.01 -40.65
N THR A 102 -7.23 -27.09 -41.23
CA THR A 102 -6.69 -25.79 -41.61
C THR A 102 -6.53 -25.03 -40.30
N ASP A 103 -5.28 -24.77 -39.89
CA ASP A 103 -4.98 -23.91 -38.75
C ASP A 103 -5.45 -22.48 -39.03
N THR A 104 -6.71 -22.19 -38.73
CA THR A 104 -7.17 -20.81 -38.60
C THR A 104 -6.66 -20.27 -37.26
N LYS A 105 -5.59 -19.48 -37.32
CA LYS A 105 -5.16 -18.62 -36.20
C LYS A 105 -6.28 -17.63 -35.91
N GLU A 106 -7.14 -17.92 -34.93
CA GLU A 106 -8.08 -16.94 -34.40
C GLU A 106 -7.36 -16.05 -33.38
N THR A 107 -6.97 -14.85 -33.79
CA THR A 107 -6.42 -13.83 -32.89
C THR A 107 -7.58 -13.07 -32.25
N ASN A 108 -7.82 -13.32 -30.95
CA ASN A 108 -8.80 -12.55 -30.20
C ASN A 108 -8.12 -11.28 -29.67
N LYS A 109 -8.52 -10.12 -30.20
CA LYS A 109 -8.05 -8.81 -29.76
C LYS A 109 -9.06 -8.17 -28.82
N VAL A 110 -8.64 -7.85 -27.60
CA VAL A 110 -9.45 -7.09 -26.62
C VAL A 110 -8.83 -5.71 -26.46
N THR A 111 -9.57 -4.66 -26.81
CA THR A 111 -9.16 -3.25 -26.62
C THR A 111 -9.89 -2.66 -25.42
N SER A 112 -9.15 -2.13 -24.44
CA SER A 112 -9.68 -1.41 -23.27
C SER A 112 -9.16 0.02 -23.25
N THR A 113 -10.05 1.00 -23.07
CA THR A 113 -9.69 2.43 -22.98
C THR A 113 -9.94 2.94 -21.57
N ILE A 114 -8.95 3.56 -20.95
CA ILE A 114 -9.02 4.09 -19.58
C ILE A 114 -8.59 5.54 -19.61
N SER A 115 -9.46 6.42 -19.13
CA SER A 115 -9.15 7.84 -18.98
C SER A 115 -9.21 8.25 -17.51
N GLY A 116 -8.38 9.22 -17.13
CA GLY A 116 -8.32 9.71 -15.77
C GLY A 116 -7.50 10.99 -15.67
N ARG A 117 -7.51 11.58 -14.47
CA ARG A 117 -6.77 12.80 -14.14
C ARG A 117 -5.96 12.58 -12.88
N PHE A 118 -4.65 12.81 -12.94
CA PHE A 118 -3.84 13.01 -11.74
C PHE A 118 -4.00 14.45 -11.27
N VAL A 119 -4.20 14.66 -9.96
CA VAL A 119 -4.31 15.99 -9.34
C VAL A 119 -3.23 16.09 -8.27
N ALA A 120 -2.43 17.15 -8.32
CA ALA A 120 -1.45 17.44 -7.28
C ALA A 120 -2.18 18.03 -6.05
N VAL A 121 -2.20 17.28 -4.95
CA VAL A 121 -2.71 17.77 -3.66
C VAL A 121 -1.51 18.10 -2.79
N VAL A 122 -1.42 19.36 -2.35
CA VAL A 122 -0.37 19.78 -1.41
C VAL A 122 -0.55 19.06 -0.06
N PRO A 123 0.55 18.65 0.61
CA PRO A 123 0.45 18.08 1.95
C PRO A 123 -0.34 19.00 2.88
N ASN A 124 -1.22 18.42 3.70
CA ASN A 124 -2.04 19.13 4.69
C ASN A 124 -2.87 20.29 4.12
N GLU A 125 -3.34 20.22 2.86
CA GLU A 125 -4.13 21.28 2.21
C GLU A 125 -3.40 22.64 2.12
N GLY A 126 -2.07 22.63 2.26
CA GLY A 126 -1.25 23.85 2.32
C GLY A 126 -1.21 24.51 3.70
N LEU A 127 -1.86 23.91 4.71
CA LEU A 127 -1.77 24.36 6.09
C LEU A 127 -0.47 23.86 6.75
N PRO A 128 0.21 24.70 7.53
CA PRO A 128 1.35 24.27 8.33
C PRO A 128 0.99 23.10 9.25
N GLN A 129 1.81 22.05 9.25
CA GLN A 129 1.60 20.88 10.09
C GLN A 129 1.67 21.25 11.58
N LEU A 130 0.79 20.68 12.41
CA LEU A 130 0.85 20.82 13.86
C LEU A 130 1.98 19.97 14.45
N ILE A 131 2.59 20.48 15.51
CA ILE A 131 3.67 19.85 16.28
C ILE A 131 3.26 19.91 17.75
N ILE A 132 3.38 18.78 18.43
CA ILE A 132 3.04 18.64 19.86
C ILE A 132 4.33 18.38 20.64
N ASN A 133 4.68 19.32 21.53
CA ASN A 133 5.75 19.15 22.51
C ASN A 133 5.13 18.81 23.86
N ALA A 134 5.21 17.54 24.28
CA ALA A 134 4.68 17.07 25.56
C ALA A 134 5.82 16.65 26.48
N ILE A 135 5.94 17.30 27.64
CA ILE A 135 7.02 17.06 28.60
C ILE A 135 6.42 16.75 29.99
N PRO A 136 6.56 15.52 30.50
CA PRO A 136 6.18 15.18 31.87
C PRO A 136 7.22 15.76 32.85
N LYS A 137 6.76 16.57 33.80
CA LYS A 137 7.58 17.15 34.87
C LYS A 137 7.08 16.68 36.23
N LYS A 138 7.95 16.10 37.05
CA LYS A 138 7.61 15.70 38.41
C LYS A 138 7.31 16.95 39.26
N THR A 139 6.15 16.98 39.91
CA THR A 139 5.68 18.11 40.73
C THR A 139 5.47 17.72 42.20
N GLY A 140 5.26 16.44 42.48
CA GLY A 140 5.14 15.93 43.84
C GLY A 140 5.50 14.46 43.97
N THR A 141 5.17 13.85 45.11
CA THR A 141 5.35 12.42 45.34
C THR A 141 4.39 11.63 44.45
N HIS A 142 4.93 10.99 43.41
CA HIS A 142 4.18 10.24 42.38
C HIS A 142 3.19 11.11 41.56
N VAL A 143 3.38 12.42 41.55
CA VAL A 143 2.56 13.36 40.77
C VAL A 143 3.42 14.02 39.70
N TYR A 144 2.96 13.91 38.45
CA TYR A 144 3.59 14.48 37.27
C TYR A 144 2.63 15.47 36.62
N THR A 145 3.14 16.65 36.27
CA THR A 145 2.43 17.60 35.41
C THR A 145 2.97 17.42 33.99
N ILE A 146 2.11 17.02 33.06
CA ILE A 146 2.46 16.98 31.64
C ILE A 146 2.17 18.36 31.07
N ASN A 147 3.22 19.07 30.69
CA ASN A 147 3.10 20.33 29.99
C ASN A 147 3.10 20.04 28.50
N VAL A 148 2.07 20.51 27.81
CA VAL A 148 1.91 20.38 26.37
C VAL A 148 1.98 21.77 25.75
N GLU A 149 2.75 21.87 24.68
CA GLU A 149 2.81 23.04 23.81
C GLU A 149 2.48 22.60 22.39
N VAL A 150 1.52 23.30 21.78
CA VAL A 150 1.04 23.05 20.42
C VAL A 150 1.47 24.21 19.54
N ILE A 151 2.36 23.92 18.60
CA ILE A 151 2.85 24.88 17.60
C ILE A 151 2.58 24.34 16.21
N ASN A 152 2.59 25.19 15.20
CA ASN A 152 2.65 24.74 13.82
C ASN A 152 4.09 24.76 13.27
N ALA A 153 4.28 24.20 12.07
CA ALA A 153 5.58 24.17 11.39
C ALA A 153 6.11 25.58 11.03
N ALA A 154 5.27 26.61 11.05
CA ALA A 154 5.66 28.01 10.89
C ALA A 154 6.10 28.67 12.21
N GLY A 155 6.02 27.96 13.34
CA GLY A 155 6.37 28.45 14.67
C GLY A 155 5.25 29.20 15.39
N GLU A 156 4.05 29.23 14.82
CA GLU A 156 2.89 29.90 15.44
C GLU A 156 2.32 29.01 16.56
N GLN A 157 2.00 29.64 17.69
CA GLN A 157 1.33 28.99 18.81
C GLN A 157 -0.16 28.82 18.52
N ILE A 158 -0.70 27.63 18.79
CA ILE A 158 -2.10 27.32 18.46
C ILE A 158 -2.96 27.38 19.71
N SER A 159 -3.73 28.46 19.84
CA SER A 159 -4.71 28.66 20.91
C SER A 159 -5.98 27.87 20.68
N ASP A 160 -6.67 27.49 21.77
CA ASP A 160 -7.96 26.79 21.74
C ASP A 160 -7.94 25.44 20.97
N ALA A 161 -6.76 24.84 20.83
CA ALA A 161 -6.61 23.48 20.32
C ALA A 161 -7.06 22.48 21.39
N LEU A 162 -7.92 21.53 21.02
CA LEU A 162 -8.30 20.43 21.89
C LEU A 162 -7.16 19.42 21.97
N VAL A 163 -6.56 19.30 23.16
CA VAL A 163 -5.52 18.32 23.48
C VAL A 163 -6.16 17.18 24.25
N GLU A 164 -6.02 15.96 23.73
CA GLU A 164 -6.52 14.75 24.38
C GLU A 164 -5.35 13.95 24.94
N PHE A 165 -5.57 13.32 26.09
CA PHE A 165 -4.61 12.52 26.84
C PHE A 165 -5.16 11.12 27.00
N ASN A 166 -4.53 10.18 26.31
CA ASN A 166 -4.96 8.81 26.22
C ASN A 166 -3.94 7.88 26.87
N TYR A 167 -4.39 7.05 27.81
CA TYR A 167 -3.53 6.03 28.40
C TYR A 167 -3.42 4.83 27.46
N ASN A 168 -2.20 4.48 27.05
CA ASN A 168 -1.97 3.32 26.21
C ASN A 168 -1.74 2.07 27.07
N LYS A 169 -2.84 1.40 27.43
CA LYS A 169 -2.82 0.16 28.21
C LYS A 169 -2.01 -0.93 27.52
N GLN A 170 -2.24 -1.15 26.23
CA GLN A 170 -1.60 -2.25 25.51
C GLN A 170 -0.07 -2.14 25.51
N LYS A 171 0.49 -0.96 25.24
CA LYS A 171 1.95 -0.75 25.28
C LYS A 171 2.50 -0.76 26.69
N THR A 172 1.75 -0.20 27.64
CA THR A 172 2.13 -0.23 29.05
C THR A 172 2.22 -1.67 29.55
N ASP A 173 1.25 -2.52 29.23
CA ASP A 173 1.27 -3.95 29.57
C ASP A 173 2.44 -4.68 28.88
N LEU A 174 2.72 -4.38 27.60
CA LEU A 174 3.84 -4.97 26.87
C LEU A 174 5.21 -4.61 27.47
N LEU A 175 5.38 -3.38 27.95
CA LEU A 175 6.62 -2.91 28.58
C LEU A 175 6.78 -3.42 30.02
N ASN A 176 5.68 -3.83 30.66
CA ASN A 176 5.66 -4.36 32.03
C ASN A 176 5.15 -5.81 32.05
N SER A 177 5.57 -6.62 31.08
CA SER A 177 5.02 -7.95 30.75
C SER A 177 4.97 -8.98 31.90
N ASN A 178 5.77 -8.80 32.95
CA ASN A 178 5.84 -9.69 34.11
C ASN A 178 5.18 -9.11 35.37
N ALA A 179 4.45 -8.00 35.25
CA ALA A 179 3.85 -7.30 36.39
C ALA A 179 2.34 -7.14 36.21
N THR A 180 1.62 -7.27 37.33
CA THR A 180 0.24 -6.80 37.42
C THR A 180 0.27 -5.36 37.87
N LEU A 181 -0.12 -4.45 36.98
CA LEU A 181 -0.12 -3.02 37.22
C LEU A 181 -1.35 -2.62 38.06
N ASN A 182 -1.15 -1.78 39.06
CA ASN A 182 -2.21 -1.32 39.96
C ASN A 182 -2.95 -0.08 39.42
N HIS A 183 -2.33 0.66 38.49
CA HIS A 183 -2.94 1.85 37.93
C HIS A 183 -4.18 1.57 37.06
N THR A 184 -5.23 2.34 37.29
CA THR A 184 -6.46 2.38 36.46
C THR A 184 -6.44 3.61 35.55
N THR A 185 -7.34 3.74 34.57
CA THR A 185 -7.38 4.93 33.69
C THR A 185 -7.70 6.25 34.40
N SER A 186 -8.09 6.22 35.68
CA SER A 186 -8.52 7.39 36.46
C SER A 186 -7.39 8.23 37.08
N PHE A 187 -6.12 7.94 36.77
CA PHE A 187 -5.00 8.72 37.29
C PHE A 187 -4.79 10.08 36.60
N LEU A 188 -5.46 10.32 35.47
CA LEU A 188 -5.51 11.59 34.76
C LEU A 188 -6.58 12.47 35.42
N ASN A 189 -6.23 13.70 35.80
CA ASN A 189 -7.22 14.63 36.33
C ASN A 189 -8.18 15.17 35.26
N ALA A 190 -7.77 15.15 33.99
CA ALA A 190 -8.58 15.44 32.83
C ALA A 190 -8.09 14.61 31.64
N SER A 191 -9.00 14.12 30.80
CA SER A 191 -8.64 13.43 29.55
C SER A 191 -8.52 14.39 28.37
N GLU A 192 -9.10 15.59 28.49
CA GLU A 192 -9.12 16.58 27.42
C GLU A 192 -8.98 17.98 28.02
N ILE A 193 -8.18 18.83 27.38
CA ILE A 193 -8.01 20.23 27.77
C ILE A 193 -7.68 21.07 26.54
N ARG A 194 -8.20 22.30 26.51
CA ARG A 194 -7.93 23.27 25.45
C ARG A 194 -6.67 24.07 25.75
N THR A 195 -5.87 24.36 24.74
CA THR A 195 -4.69 25.22 24.89
C THR A 195 -5.07 26.68 25.18
N ASP A 196 -4.24 27.35 25.97
CA ASP A 196 -4.35 28.77 26.25
C ASP A 196 -3.91 29.64 25.04
N VAL A 197 -3.91 30.96 25.22
CA VAL A 197 -3.47 31.93 24.20
C VAL A 197 -2.02 31.75 23.75
N ASN A 198 -1.20 31.04 24.52
CA ASN A 198 0.19 30.74 24.20
C ASN A 198 0.36 29.33 23.61
N GLY A 199 -0.74 28.65 23.26
CA GLY A 199 -0.71 27.29 22.75
C GLY A 199 -0.32 26.24 23.78
N LYS A 200 -0.51 26.52 25.07
CA LYS A 200 -0.09 25.64 26.17
C LYS A 200 -1.28 25.01 26.89
N ALA A 201 -1.11 23.76 27.30
CA ALA A 201 -2.04 23.04 28.16
C ALA A 201 -1.27 22.22 29.20
N ALA A 202 -1.87 21.96 30.35
CA ALA A 202 -1.25 21.16 31.39
C ALA A 202 -2.26 20.22 32.05
N VAL A 203 -1.86 18.96 32.22
CA VAL A 203 -2.64 17.93 32.90
C VAL A 203 -1.81 17.30 34.01
N GLN A 204 -2.45 16.92 35.11
CA GLN A 204 -1.80 16.22 36.21
C GLN A 204 -2.09 14.72 36.13
N VAL A 205 -1.04 13.95 36.36
CA VAL A 205 -1.03 12.49 36.38
C VAL A 205 -0.55 12.04 37.75
N LYS A 206 -1.37 11.27 38.46
CA LYS A 206 -0.99 10.66 39.73
C LYS A 206 -0.69 9.17 39.55
N VAL A 207 0.58 8.82 39.48
CA VAL A 207 1.02 7.43 39.33
C VAL A 207 0.80 6.67 40.65
N ASP A 208 0.44 5.39 40.54
CA ASP A 208 0.33 4.53 41.71
C ASP A 208 1.70 4.33 42.40
N ALA A 209 1.71 4.32 43.73
CA ALA A 209 2.94 4.26 44.50
C ALA A 209 3.66 2.92 44.35
N VAL A 210 2.93 1.81 44.23
CA VAL A 210 3.50 0.46 44.06
C VAL A 210 4.12 0.36 42.68
N ASP A 211 3.40 0.81 41.65
CA ASP A 211 3.89 0.76 40.28
C ASP A 211 5.12 1.64 40.08
N PHE A 212 5.14 2.83 40.70
CA PHE A 212 6.28 3.73 40.69
C PHE A 212 7.50 3.13 41.43
N ALA A 213 7.28 2.53 42.61
CA ALA A 213 8.34 1.92 43.40
C ALA A 213 9.01 0.76 42.66
N ASN A 214 8.22 -0.03 41.94
CA ASN A 214 8.67 -1.14 41.10
C ASN A 214 9.29 -0.71 39.76
N GLY A 215 9.29 0.60 39.45
CA GLY A 215 9.89 1.14 38.24
C GLY A 215 9.09 0.82 36.97
N HIS A 216 7.78 0.62 37.08
CA HIS A 216 6.94 0.35 35.92
C HIS A 216 6.81 1.58 35.01
N ILE A 217 6.76 1.32 33.70
CA ILE A 217 6.71 2.36 32.67
C ILE A 217 5.26 2.58 32.26
N LEU A 218 4.72 3.78 32.44
CA LEU A 218 3.40 4.14 31.93
C LEU A 218 3.54 4.90 30.60
N ILE A 219 2.77 4.49 29.59
CA ILE A 219 2.73 5.16 28.29
C ILE A 219 1.45 5.96 28.13
N LEU A 220 1.62 7.23 27.79
CA LEU A 220 0.55 8.17 27.49
C LEU A 220 0.70 8.67 26.05
N GLU A 221 -0.41 8.75 25.35
CA GLU A 221 -0.52 9.32 24.01
C GLU A 221 -1.22 10.67 24.16
N VAL A 222 -0.58 11.71 23.63
CA VAL A 222 -1.13 13.07 23.62
C VAL A 222 -1.43 13.39 22.18
N ASN A 223 -2.66 13.79 21.89
CA ASN A 223 -3.11 14.03 20.53
C ASN A 223 -3.85 15.36 20.38
N VAL A 224 -3.69 15.95 19.20
CA VAL A 224 -4.36 17.17 18.76
C VAL A 224 -4.75 16.96 17.30
N GLY A 225 -6.04 16.84 17.04
CA GLY A 225 -6.54 16.47 15.71
C GLY A 225 -5.95 15.13 15.23
N ASN A 226 -5.19 15.16 14.13
CA ASN A 226 -4.53 14.00 13.54
C ASN A 226 -3.07 13.79 13.98
N VAL A 227 -2.52 14.67 14.81
CA VAL A 227 -1.13 14.59 15.29
C VAL A 227 -1.10 13.92 16.64
N ILE A 228 -0.18 12.96 16.82
CA ILE A 228 -0.03 12.17 18.03
C ILE A 228 1.43 12.21 18.47
N THR A 229 1.66 12.48 19.74
CA THR A 229 2.95 12.28 20.41
C THR A 229 2.81 11.30 21.56
N LYS A 230 3.91 10.65 21.94
CA LYS A 230 3.94 9.62 22.98
C LYS A 230 4.93 10.00 24.04
N ILE A 231 4.51 9.92 25.29
CA ILE A 231 5.37 10.17 26.45
C ILE A 231 5.36 8.95 27.35
N SER A 232 6.45 8.77 28.09
CA SER A 232 6.56 7.77 29.14
C SER A 232 6.77 8.43 30.49
N ILE A 233 6.20 7.81 31.53
CA ILE A 233 6.45 8.17 32.92
C ILE A 233 7.04 6.94 33.61
N GLN A 234 8.21 7.12 34.21
CA GLN A 234 8.93 6.10 34.96
C GLN A 234 9.73 6.76 36.09
N LYS A 235 10.33 5.94 36.96
CA LYS A 235 11.18 6.37 38.08
C LYS A 235 12.44 7.10 37.62
#